data_AF-A0A7J3XVR4-F1
#
_entry.id   AF-A0A7J3XVR4-F1
#
_cell.length_a   1.000
_cell.length_b   1.000
_cell.length_c   1.000
_cell.angle_alpha   90.00
_cell.angle_beta   90.00
_cell.angle_gamma   90.00
#
_symmetry.space_group_name_H-M   'P 1'
#
loop_
_entity.id
_entity.type
_entity.pdbx_description
1 polymer ?
#
loop_
_entity_poly.entity_id
_entity_poly.type
_entity_poly.pdbx_seq_one_letter_code
_entity_poly.pdbx_strand_id
1 'polypeptide(L)'
;MGGGWLSTSDPSRIVEKILNDARSEAERIVSHAKAEAEARRMEVRKRADTEVEAAVTKFRRVKEEEARRVVVEAKVKAKERWLKEREELINQAMEKVKEKLAEVTKSSSYVKILESLIEEAAVAIGGGDLIVEVNERDSKLNLDLEGIAKAVSSKTGVNTKIELSKARLRCMGGAVVSSKDGRFSYDNTLESRLERLSSTMRLTAARILFEGLSY
;
A
#
# COMPACT_ATOMS: atom_id res chain seq x y z
N MET A 1 117.54 9.14 37.17
CA MET A 1 116.48 9.40 38.18
C MET A 1 115.74 10.63 37.69
N GLY A 2 114.45 10.69 37.44
CA GLY A 2 113.33 9.77 37.59
C GLY A 2 112.07 10.65 37.54
N GLY A 3 111.13 10.32 36.65
CA GLY A 3 109.68 10.59 36.77
C GLY A 3 109.14 12.01 36.59
N GLY A 4 108.09 12.14 35.77
CA GLY A 4 107.06 13.16 35.97
C GLY A 4 106.42 13.74 34.72
N TRP A 5 105.41 13.05 34.19
CA TRP A 5 104.35 13.52 33.25
C TRP A 5 103.79 14.90 33.66
N LEU A 6 103.34 15.84 32.80
CA LEU A 6 102.26 15.74 31.81
C LEU A 6 102.31 16.87 30.75
N SER A 7 101.82 16.49 29.57
CA SER A 7 101.51 17.19 28.33
C SER A 7 100.78 18.56 28.38
N THR A 8 101.30 19.48 27.57
CA THR A 8 100.68 20.48 26.66
C THR A 8 99.19 20.85 26.75
N SER A 9 98.91 22.16 26.64
CA SER A 9 97.71 22.66 25.95
C SER A 9 98.05 23.94 25.18
N ASP A 10 98.29 23.76 23.88
CA ASP A 10 98.49 24.80 22.87
C ASP A 10 97.17 25.57 22.63
N PRO A 11 97.14 26.91 22.68
CA PRO A 11 95.95 27.72 22.40
C PRO A 11 95.23 27.34 21.09
N SER A 12 95.99 26.85 20.09
CA SER A 12 95.47 26.40 18.80
C SER A 12 94.57 25.16 18.94
N ARG A 13 94.90 24.23 19.85
CA ARG A 13 94.07 23.04 20.13
C ARG A 13 92.75 23.38 20.82
N ILE A 14 92.72 24.45 21.62
CA ILE A 14 91.49 24.90 22.29
C ILE A 14 90.54 25.54 21.27
N VAL A 15 91.06 26.38 20.37
CA VAL A 15 90.28 26.97 19.28
C VAL A 15 89.72 25.91 18.32
N GLU A 16 90.55 24.93 17.95
CA GLU A 16 90.12 23.81 17.10
C GLU A 16 89.01 22.99 17.75
N LYS A 17 89.12 22.71 19.05
CA LYS A 17 88.08 22.00 19.82
C LYS A 17 86.77 22.78 19.88
N ILE A 18 86.82 24.09 20.16
CA ILE A 18 85.63 24.96 20.17
C ILE A 18 84.95 24.99 18.80
N LEU A 19 85.73 25.09 17.72
CA LEU A 19 85.19 25.07 16.35
C LEU A 19 84.57 23.73 15.99
N ASN A 20 85.16 22.63 16.42
CA ASN A 20 84.62 21.29 16.18
C ASN A 20 83.34 21.05 16.99
N ASP A 21 83.33 21.45 18.26
CA ASP A 21 82.15 21.38 19.12
C ASP A 21 81.00 22.24 18.56
N ALA A 22 81.30 23.45 18.06
CA ALA A 22 80.32 24.32 17.43
C ALA A 22 79.77 23.74 16.11
N ARG A 23 80.61 23.09 15.29
CA ARG A 23 80.17 22.39 14.07
C ARG A 23 79.29 21.19 14.40
N SER A 24 79.70 20.37 15.37
CA SER A 24 78.93 19.21 15.81
C SER A 24 77.57 19.62 16.37
N GLU A 25 77.51 20.69 17.15
CA GLU A 25 76.25 21.23 17.67
C GLU A 25 75.37 21.81 16.55
N ALA A 26 75.96 22.53 15.59
CA ALA A 26 75.22 23.01 14.41
C ALA A 26 74.65 21.85 13.56
N GLU A 27 75.43 20.81 13.33
CA GLU A 27 74.97 19.59 12.63
C GLU A 27 73.85 18.88 13.40
N ARG A 28 73.95 18.81 14.73
CA ARG A 28 72.92 18.23 15.60
C ARG A 28 71.62 19.03 15.53
N ILE A 29 71.69 20.36 15.59
CA ILE A 29 70.53 21.25 15.47
C ILE A 29 69.87 21.08 14.10
N VAL A 30 70.65 21.07 13.01
CA VAL A 30 70.12 20.90 11.65
C VAL A 30 69.49 19.53 11.46
N SER A 31 70.13 18.47 11.97
CA SER A 31 69.59 17.10 11.92
C SER A 31 68.27 17.01 12.68
N HIS A 32 68.20 17.57 13.89
CA HIS A 32 66.99 17.58 14.70
C HIS A 32 65.86 18.35 14.04
N ALA A 33 66.14 19.55 13.50
CA ALA A 33 65.14 20.36 12.80
C ALA A 33 64.60 19.67 11.53
N LYS A 34 65.46 18.94 10.79
CA LYS A 34 65.03 18.13 9.65
C LYS A 34 64.11 16.98 10.08
N ALA A 35 64.47 16.25 11.12
CA ALA A 35 63.66 15.16 11.65
C ALA A 35 62.29 15.64 12.15
N GLU A 36 62.23 16.79 12.85
CA GLU A 36 60.96 17.39 13.28
C GLU A 36 60.10 17.87 12.11
N ALA A 37 60.71 18.49 11.09
CA ALA A 37 60.02 18.92 9.89
C ALA A 37 59.42 17.72 9.13
N GLU A 38 60.14 16.60 9.04
CA GLU A 38 59.66 15.38 8.40
C GLU A 38 58.55 14.72 9.20
N ALA A 39 58.68 14.62 10.53
CA ALA A 39 57.64 14.11 11.41
C ALA A 39 56.34 14.92 11.30
N ARG A 40 56.44 16.26 11.31
CA ARG A 40 55.29 17.15 11.12
C ARG A 40 54.65 16.97 9.75
N ARG A 41 55.44 16.85 8.67
CA ARG A 41 54.92 16.59 7.32
C ARG A 41 54.15 15.27 7.26
N MET A 42 54.70 14.22 7.87
CA MET A 42 54.06 12.91 7.91
C MET A 42 52.74 12.95 8.69
N GLU A 43 52.72 13.64 9.83
CA GLU A 43 51.51 13.83 10.64
C GLU A 43 50.42 14.60 9.88
N VAL A 44 50.78 15.74 9.26
CA VAL A 44 49.85 16.54 8.46
C VAL A 44 49.31 15.74 7.28
N ARG A 45 50.17 14.99 6.58
CA ARG A 45 49.74 14.13 5.47
C ARG A 45 48.77 13.05 5.95
N LYS A 46 49.08 12.37 7.04
CA LYS A 46 48.21 11.35 7.62
C LYS A 46 46.84 11.93 8.01
N ARG A 47 46.81 13.12 8.62
CA ARG A 47 45.56 13.82 8.95
C ARG A 47 44.77 14.16 7.68
N ALA A 48 45.41 14.74 6.68
CA ALA A 48 44.77 15.07 5.40
C ALA A 48 44.19 13.82 4.72
N ASP A 49 44.93 12.70 4.69
CA ASP A 49 44.46 11.44 4.14
C ASP A 49 43.22 10.93 4.90
N THR A 50 43.23 10.97 6.23
CA THR A 50 42.07 10.55 7.05
C THR A 50 40.84 11.47 6.85
N GLU A 51 41.04 12.77 6.67
CA GLU A 51 39.95 13.71 6.40
C GLU A 51 39.33 13.48 5.03
N VAL A 52 40.16 13.23 4.01
CA VAL A 52 39.72 12.88 2.66
C VAL A 52 38.93 11.56 2.68
N GLU A 53 39.44 10.52 3.34
CA GLU A 53 38.74 9.23 3.46
C GLU A 53 37.38 9.38 4.17
N ALA A 54 37.32 10.16 5.25
CA ALA A 54 36.09 10.44 5.96
C ALA A 54 35.07 11.19 5.07
N ALA A 55 35.53 12.20 4.32
CA ALA A 55 34.69 12.95 3.39
C ALA A 55 34.16 12.06 2.26
N VAL A 56 35.00 11.22 1.66
CA VAL A 56 34.61 10.27 0.60
C VAL A 56 33.62 9.25 1.14
N THR A 57 33.85 8.70 2.33
CA THR A 57 32.94 7.72 2.96
C THR A 57 31.57 8.35 3.24
N LYS A 58 31.56 9.57 3.81
CA LYS A 58 30.32 10.31 4.05
C LYS A 58 29.57 10.59 2.75
N PHE A 59 30.28 11.03 1.70
CA PHE A 59 29.68 11.30 0.40
C PHE A 59 29.10 10.03 -0.23
N ARG A 60 29.84 8.91 -0.21
CA ARG A 60 29.35 7.61 -0.69
C ARG A 60 28.07 7.20 0.02
N ARG A 61 28.03 7.28 1.35
CA ARG A 61 26.83 6.96 2.14
C ARG A 61 25.62 7.80 1.71
N VAL A 62 25.80 9.11 1.54
CA VAL A 62 24.72 9.99 1.08
C VAL A 62 24.24 9.59 -0.32
N LYS A 63 25.15 9.29 -1.24
CA LYS A 63 24.79 8.86 -2.60
C LYS A 63 24.11 7.50 -2.65
N GLU A 64 24.52 6.56 -1.82
CA GLU A 64 23.84 5.27 -1.67
C GLU A 64 22.42 5.43 -1.11
N GLU A 65 22.25 6.29 -0.10
CA GLU A 65 20.93 6.61 0.47
C GLU A 65 20.02 7.28 -0.57
N GLU A 66 20.53 8.25 -1.35
CA GLU A 66 19.80 8.88 -2.45
C GLU A 66 19.38 7.86 -3.52
N ALA A 67 20.32 7.03 -3.99
CA ALA A 67 20.03 5.98 -4.97
C ALA A 67 18.98 5.00 -4.46
N ARG A 68 19.09 4.58 -3.19
CA ARG A 68 18.11 3.70 -2.55
C ARG A 68 16.74 4.35 -2.48
N ARG A 69 16.63 5.63 -2.14
CA ARG A 69 15.36 6.36 -2.12
C ARG A 69 14.69 6.37 -3.48
N VAL A 70 15.44 6.69 -4.54
CA VAL A 70 14.92 6.68 -5.92
C VAL A 70 14.35 5.31 -6.30
N VAL A 71 15.05 4.22 -5.97
CA VAL A 71 14.57 2.85 -6.24
C VAL A 71 13.31 2.53 -5.45
N VAL A 72 13.25 2.90 -4.16
CA VAL A 72 12.07 2.67 -3.32
C VAL A 72 10.88 3.46 -3.84
N GLU A 73 11.05 4.73 -4.18
CA GLU A 73 10.00 5.56 -4.76
C GLU A 73 9.48 4.99 -6.08
N ALA A 74 10.38 4.53 -6.95
CA ALA A 74 9.99 3.88 -8.21
C ALA A 74 9.16 2.61 -7.96
N LYS A 75 9.55 1.79 -6.99
CA LYS A 75 8.80 0.57 -6.61
C LYS A 75 7.41 0.90 -6.06
N VAL A 76 7.30 1.92 -5.21
CA VAL A 76 6.02 2.38 -4.66
C VAL A 76 5.10 2.84 -5.78
N LYS A 77 5.58 3.73 -6.67
CA LYS A 77 4.80 4.22 -7.82
C LYS A 77 4.36 3.10 -8.77
N ALA A 78 5.23 2.12 -9.02
CA ALA A 78 4.89 0.97 -9.84
C ALA A 78 3.77 0.12 -9.20
N LYS A 79 3.86 -0.12 -7.89
CA LYS A 79 2.84 -0.86 -7.13
C LYS A 79 1.51 -0.11 -7.09
N GLU A 80 1.53 1.20 -6.87
CA GLU A 80 0.32 2.05 -6.89
C GLU A 80 -0.37 1.99 -8.25
N ARG A 81 0.39 2.14 -9.34
CA ARG A 81 -0.15 2.02 -10.70
C ARG A 81 -0.76 0.65 -10.92
N TRP A 82 -0.06 -0.41 -10.54
CA TRP A 82 -0.57 -1.77 -10.70
C TRP A 82 -1.87 -2.01 -9.92
N LEU A 83 -1.93 -1.58 -8.66
CA LEU A 83 -3.15 -1.70 -7.84
C LEU A 83 -4.32 -0.92 -8.45
N LYS A 84 -4.05 0.28 -8.97
CA LYS A 84 -5.07 1.12 -9.62
C LYS A 84 -5.64 0.44 -10.86
N GLU A 85 -4.79 -0.02 -11.77
CA GLU A 85 -5.24 -0.72 -12.99
C GLU A 85 -5.99 -2.02 -12.65
N ARG A 86 -5.52 -2.73 -11.62
CA ARG A 86 -6.18 -3.94 -11.13
C ARG A 86 -7.60 -3.66 -10.63
N GLU A 87 -7.78 -2.61 -9.83
CA GLU A 87 -9.10 -2.20 -9.33
C GLU A 87 -10.01 -1.75 -10.46
N GLU A 88 -9.47 -1.03 -11.44
CA GLU A 88 -10.22 -0.59 -12.63
C GLU A 88 -10.80 -1.77 -13.42
N LEU A 89 -10.01 -2.83 -13.66
CA LEU A 89 -10.48 -4.03 -14.34
C LEU A 89 -11.58 -4.76 -13.56
N ILE A 90 -11.48 -4.81 -12.22
CA ILE A 90 -12.52 -5.39 -11.37
C ILE A 90 -13.80 -4.54 -11.46
N ASN A 91 -13.68 -3.22 -11.41
CA ASN A 91 -14.82 -2.31 -11.54
C ASN A 91 -15.52 -2.48 -12.89
N GLN A 92 -14.78 -2.59 -13.98
CA GLN A 92 -15.35 -2.87 -15.31
C GLN A 92 -16.10 -4.20 -15.36
N ALA A 93 -15.60 -5.24 -14.70
CA ALA A 93 -16.32 -6.50 -14.58
C ALA A 93 -17.64 -6.35 -13.81
N MET A 94 -17.64 -5.58 -12.71
CA MET A 94 -18.84 -5.30 -11.93
C MET A 94 -19.86 -4.45 -12.69
N GLU A 95 -19.41 -3.48 -13.48
CA GLU A 95 -20.30 -2.70 -14.35
C GLU A 95 -20.96 -3.58 -15.43
N LYS A 96 -20.21 -4.50 -16.05
CA LYS A 96 -20.79 -5.47 -16.99
C LYS A 96 -21.84 -6.37 -16.35
N VAL A 97 -21.71 -6.70 -15.06
CA VAL A 97 -22.75 -7.43 -14.33
C VAL A 97 -24.01 -6.57 -14.22
N LYS A 98 -23.89 -5.29 -13.85
CA LYS A 98 -25.03 -4.37 -13.77
C LYS A 98 -25.73 -4.20 -15.10
N GLU A 99 -24.96 -4.05 -16.19
CA GLU A 99 -25.49 -3.97 -17.56
C GLU A 99 -26.30 -5.21 -17.91
N LYS A 100 -25.74 -6.42 -17.66
CA LYS A 100 -26.46 -7.67 -17.90
C LYS A 100 -27.71 -7.82 -17.05
N LEU A 101 -27.68 -7.39 -15.78
CA LEU A 101 -28.89 -7.38 -14.95
C LEU A 101 -29.96 -6.43 -15.52
N ALA A 102 -29.55 -5.25 -16.01
CA ALA A 102 -30.46 -4.31 -16.66
C ALA A 102 -31.10 -4.91 -17.92
N GLU A 103 -30.35 -5.70 -18.70
CA GLU A 103 -30.90 -6.46 -19.83
C GLU A 103 -31.89 -7.53 -19.40
N VAL A 104 -31.58 -8.27 -18.33
CA VAL A 104 -32.51 -9.27 -17.75
C VAL A 104 -33.84 -8.60 -17.38
N THR A 105 -33.83 -7.38 -16.83
CA THR A 105 -35.08 -6.68 -16.50
C THR A 105 -35.99 -6.35 -17.69
N LYS A 106 -35.46 -6.42 -18.91
CA LYS A 106 -36.20 -6.20 -20.16
C LYS A 106 -36.63 -7.51 -20.83
N SER A 107 -36.20 -8.65 -20.29
CA SER A 107 -36.48 -9.97 -20.87
C SER A 107 -37.86 -10.48 -20.50
N SER A 108 -38.39 -11.41 -21.30
CA SER A 108 -39.70 -12.05 -21.04
C SER A 108 -39.70 -12.93 -19.79
N SER A 109 -38.54 -13.40 -19.32
CA SER A 109 -38.42 -14.19 -18.09
C SER A 109 -38.43 -13.33 -16.82
N TYR A 110 -38.31 -12.00 -16.93
CA TYR A 110 -38.19 -11.12 -15.79
C TYR A 110 -39.39 -11.15 -14.85
N VAL A 111 -40.61 -11.28 -15.37
CA VAL A 111 -41.83 -11.36 -14.55
C VAL A 111 -41.72 -12.49 -13.53
N LYS A 112 -41.36 -13.69 -13.98
CA LYS A 112 -41.17 -14.86 -13.09
C LYS A 112 -40.04 -14.66 -12.09
N ILE A 113 -38.97 -13.98 -12.50
CA ILE A 113 -37.85 -13.64 -11.60
C ILE A 113 -38.35 -12.69 -10.51
N LEU A 114 -39.07 -11.63 -10.86
CA LEU A 114 -39.60 -10.65 -9.92
C LEU A 114 -40.59 -11.30 -8.93
N GLU A 115 -41.48 -12.17 -9.40
CA GLU A 115 -42.39 -12.93 -8.54
C GLU A 115 -41.61 -13.79 -7.53
N SER A 116 -40.56 -14.49 -7.97
CA SER A 116 -39.68 -15.26 -7.09
C SER A 116 -38.94 -14.38 -6.08
N LEU A 117 -38.53 -13.16 -6.45
CA LEU A 117 -37.87 -12.21 -5.54
C LEU A 117 -38.83 -11.72 -4.46
N ILE A 118 -40.08 -11.47 -4.81
CA ILE A 118 -41.14 -11.08 -3.87
C ILE A 118 -41.43 -12.24 -2.91
N GLU A 119 -41.55 -13.46 -3.42
CA GLU A 119 -41.77 -14.65 -2.61
C GLU A 119 -40.64 -14.87 -1.60
N GLU A 120 -39.37 -14.79 -2.03
CA GLU A 120 -38.19 -14.91 -1.18
C GLU A 120 -38.21 -13.89 -0.03
N ALA A 121 -38.52 -12.63 -0.34
CA ALA A 121 -38.61 -11.56 0.64
C ALA A 121 -39.78 -11.76 1.62
N ALA A 122 -40.96 -12.17 1.12
CA ALA A 122 -42.14 -12.44 1.93
C ALA A 122 -41.94 -13.63 2.88
N VAL A 123 -41.27 -14.70 2.43
CA VAL A 123 -40.88 -15.83 3.28
C VAL A 123 -39.86 -15.39 4.33
N ALA A 124 -38.88 -14.57 3.97
CA ALA A 124 -37.88 -14.07 4.92
C ALA A 124 -38.48 -13.21 6.05
N ILE A 125 -39.58 -12.49 5.76
CA ILE A 125 -40.34 -11.74 6.77
C ILE A 125 -41.23 -12.65 7.63
N GLY A 126 -41.64 -13.81 7.11
CA GLY A 126 -42.48 -14.78 7.81
C GLY A 126 -43.97 -14.75 7.42
N GLY A 127 -44.34 -14.10 6.31
CA GLY A 127 -45.72 -14.01 5.83
C GLY A 127 -46.58 -12.97 6.57
N GLY A 128 -47.91 -13.10 6.45
CA GLY A 128 -48.89 -12.18 7.05
C GLY A 128 -49.40 -11.11 6.09
N ASP A 129 -49.81 -9.95 6.60
CA ASP A 129 -50.24 -8.81 5.77
C ASP A 129 -49.00 -8.03 5.29
N LEU A 130 -48.68 -8.14 4.01
CA LEU A 130 -47.47 -7.61 3.39
C LEU A 130 -47.78 -6.54 2.33
N ILE A 131 -46.91 -5.55 2.25
CA ILE A 131 -46.90 -4.51 1.23
C ILE A 131 -45.66 -4.69 0.36
N VAL A 132 -45.85 -4.68 -0.96
CA VAL A 132 -44.77 -4.79 -1.95
C VAL A 132 -44.56 -3.45 -2.64
N GLU A 133 -43.33 -2.97 -2.61
CA GLU A 133 -42.87 -1.78 -3.34
C GLU A 133 -41.95 -2.18 -4.48
N VAL A 134 -42.24 -1.67 -5.67
CA VAL A 134 -41.47 -1.90 -6.91
C VAL A 134 -41.26 -0.58 -7.63
N ASN A 135 -40.46 -0.58 -8.69
CA ASN A 135 -40.31 0.62 -9.53
C ASN A 135 -41.55 0.84 -10.43
N GLU A 136 -41.58 2.00 -11.09
CA GLU A 136 -42.71 2.41 -11.92
C GLU A 136 -42.99 1.46 -13.10
N ARG A 137 -41.95 0.91 -13.73
CA ARG A 137 -42.09 -0.04 -14.85
C ARG A 137 -42.68 -1.35 -14.35
N ASP A 138 -42.14 -1.86 -13.26
CA ASP A 138 -42.46 -3.17 -12.71
C ASP A 138 -43.85 -3.20 -12.08
N SER A 139 -44.35 -2.04 -11.61
CA SER A 139 -45.73 -1.88 -11.14
C SER A 139 -46.81 -2.11 -12.20
N LYS A 140 -46.42 -2.12 -13.48
CA LYS A 140 -47.31 -2.33 -14.63
C LYS A 140 -47.27 -3.78 -15.13
N LEU A 141 -46.40 -4.61 -14.56
CA LEU A 141 -46.32 -6.02 -14.91
C LEU A 141 -47.49 -6.78 -14.28
N ASN A 142 -47.99 -7.78 -14.98
CA ASN A 142 -49.03 -8.66 -14.47
C ASN A 142 -48.39 -9.70 -13.53
N LEU A 143 -48.34 -9.38 -12.23
CA LEU A 143 -47.76 -10.24 -11.20
C LEU A 143 -48.85 -11.09 -10.54
N ASP A 144 -48.60 -12.39 -10.38
CA ASP A 144 -49.49 -13.31 -9.66
C ASP A 144 -49.33 -13.18 -8.12
N LEU A 145 -49.72 -12.03 -7.57
CA LEU A 145 -49.62 -11.76 -6.13
C LEU A 145 -50.43 -12.74 -5.28
N GLU A 146 -51.56 -13.23 -5.79
CA GLU A 146 -52.37 -14.25 -5.11
C GLU A 146 -51.66 -15.61 -5.05
N GLY A 147 -51.06 -16.04 -6.17
CA GLY A 147 -50.24 -17.25 -6.23
C GLY A 147 -49.04 -17.17 -5.28
N ILE A 148 -48.34 -16.04 -5.27
CA ILE A 148 -47.23 -15.79 -4.33
C ILE A 148 -47.72 -15.85 -2.88
N ALA A 149 -48.82 -15.18 -2.55
CA ALA A 149 -49.37 -15.19 -1.19
C ALA A 149 -49.73 -16.61 -0.71
N LYS A 150 -50.29 -17.44 -1.59
CA LYS A 150 -50.56 -18.86 -1.30
C LYS A 150 -49.26 -19.64 -1.04
N ALA A 151 -48.26 -19.48 -1.89
CA ALA A 151 -46.96 -20.14 -1.75
C ALA A 151 -46.26 -19.76 -0.43
N VAL A 152 -46.25 -18.47 -0.09
CA VAL A 152 -45.70 -17.96 1.18
C VAL A 152 -46.48 -18.53 2.36
N SER A 153 -47.82 -18.57 2.29
CA SER A 153 -48.65 -19.13 3.36
C SER A 153 -48.35 -20.60 3.62
N SER A 154 -48.17 -21.39 2.56
CA SER A 154 -47.79 -22.80 2.68
C SER A 154 -46.38 -22.99 3.26
N LYS A 155 -45.43 -22.11 2.96
CA LYS A 155 -44.05 -22.20 3.44
C LYS A 155 -43.85 -21.71 4.88
N THR A 156 -44.63 -20.71 5.29
CA THR A 156 -44.50 -20.05 6.60
C THR A 156 -45.50 -20.55 7.62
N GLY A 157 -46.61 -21.18 7.18
CA GLY A 157 -47.73 -21.55 8.05
C GLY A 157 -48.61 -20.36 8.46
N VAL A 158 -48.36 -19.17 7.93
CA VAL A 158 -49.08 -17.93 8.25
C VAL A 158 -49.96 -17.52 7.07
N ASN A 159 -51.25 -17.27 7.31
CA ASN A 159 -52.14 -16.77 6.27
C ASN A 159 -51.62 -15.40 5.76
N THR A 160 -51.22 -15.36 4.49
CA THR A 160 -50.52 -14.22 3.90
C THR A 160 -51.42 -13.49 2.90
N LYS A 161 -51.41 -12.16 2.96
CA LYS A 161 -52.02 -11.27 1.97
C LYS A 161 -50.96 -10.30 1.48
N ILE A 162 -50.92 -10.08 0.17
CA ILE A 162 -49.92 -9.22 -0.46
C ILE A 162 -50.63 -8.12 -1.22
N GLU A 163 -50.31 -6.88 -0.89
CA GLU A 163 -50.82 -5.69 -1.55
C GLU A 163 -49.68 -4.94 -2.26
N LEU A 164 -49.89 -4.54 -3.52
CA LEU A 164 -48.94 -3.69 -4.22
C LEU A 164 -49.10 -2.24 -3.74
N SER A 165 -48.02 -1.64 -3.24
CA SER A 165 -47.99 -0.25 -2.81
C SER A 165 -48.24 0.70 -3.98
N LYS A 166 -48.70 1.92 -3.68
CA LYS A 166 -48.70 3.06 -4.62
C LYS A 166 -47.36 3.79 -4.66
N ALA A 167 -46.51 3.59 -3.65
CA ALA A 167 -45.15 4.11 -3.65
C ALA A 167 -44.32 3.44 -4.75
N ARG A 168 -43.29 4.16 -5.25
CA ARG A 168 -42.45 3.70 -6.36
C ARG A 168 -40.99 3.85 -6.01
N LEU A 169 -40.26 2.75 -6.14
CA LEU A 169 -38.83 2.72 -5.92
C LEU A 169 -38.07 3.28 -7.13
N ARG A 170 -36.93 3.92 -6.86
CA ARG A 170 -35.94 4.24 -7.89
C ARG A 170 -34.87 3.16 -7.91
N CYS A 171 -35.18 2.06 -8.60
CA CYS A 171 -34.29 0.93 -8.78
C CYS A 171 -34.40 0.35 -10.20
N MET A 172 -33.40 -0.42 -10.61
CA MET A 172 -33.32 -1.17 -11.84
C MET A 172 -34.36 -2.29 -11.87
N GLY A 173 -34.62 -2.93 -10.73
CA GLY A 173 -35.58 -4.00 -10.61
C GLY A 173 -35.59 -4.68 -9.24
N GLY A 174 -36.45 -5.68 -9.10
CA GLY A 174 -36.73 -6.36 -7.83
C GLY A 174 -37.77 -5.62 -6.99
N ALA A 175 -37.87 -5.99 -5.72
CA ALA A 175 -38.92 -5.49 -4.84
C ALA A 175 -38.41 -5.30 -3.40
N VAL A 176 -39.00 -4.34 -2.70
CA VAL A 176 -38.94 -4.25 -1.24
C VAL A 176 -40.27 -4.75 -0.71
N VAL A 177 -40.24 -5.71 0.21
CA VAL A 177 -41.44 -6.23 0.88
C VAL A 177 -41.40 -5.78 2.32
N SER A 178 -42.53 -5.30 2.85
CA SER A 178 -42.65 -4.87 4.24
C SER A 178 -43.93 -5.41 4.86
N SER A 179 -43.93 -5.57 6.18
CA SER A 179 -45.18 -5.83 6.91
C SER A 179 -46.06 -4.59 6.92
N LYS A 180 -47.38 -4.77 6.90
CA LYS A 180 -48.36 -3.66 6.89
C LYS A 180 -48.24 -2.72 8.10
N ASP A 181 -47.71 -3.22 9.21
CA ASP A 181 -47.41 -2.45 10.42
C ASP A 181 -46.04 -1.73 10.38
N GLY A 182 -45.26 -1.92 9.31
CA GLY A 182 -43.96 -1.30 9.07
C GLY A 182 -42.82 -1.84 9.94
N ARG A 183 -43.03 -2.88 10.74
CA ARG A 183 -42.01 -3.41 11.66
C ARG A 183 -40.91 -4.18 10.97
N PHE A 184 -41.24 -4.90 9.91
CA PHE A 184 -40.29 -5.72 9.16
C PHE A 184 -40.25 -5.26 7.71
N SER A 185 -39.05 -5.19 7.15
CA SER A 185 -38.81 -4.87 5.76
C SER A 185 -37.66 -5.73 5.24
N TYR A 186 -37.81 -6.23 4.01
CA TYR A 186 -36.79 -6.99 3.32
C TYR A 186 -36.60 -6.39 1.93
N ASP A 187 -35.41 -5.85 1.69
CA ASP A 187 -35.02 -5.31 0.40
C ASP A 187 -34.40 -6.41 -0.48
N ASN A 188 -35.16 -6.82 -1.49
CA ASN A 188 -34.73 -7.75 -2.53
C ASN A 188 -34.65 -7.09 -3.91
N THR A 189 -34.32 -5.79 -3.95
CA THR A 189 -33.92 -5.13 -5.20
C THR A 189 -32.64 -5.75 -5.77
N LEU A 190 -32.48 -5.66 -7.09
CA LEU A 190 -31.30 -6.21 -7.76
C LEU A 190 -30.01 -5.53 -7.28
N GLU A 191 -30.07 -4.23 -6.97
CA GLU A 191 -28.98 -3.46 -6.40
C GLU A 191 -28.59 -3.98 -5.02
N SER A 192 -29.55 -4.14 -4.11
CA SER A 192 -29.27 -4.65 -2.76
C SER A 192 -28.75 -6.07 -2.79
N ARG A 193 -29.22 -6.92 -3.72
CA ARG A 193 -28.62 -8.25 -3.95
C ARG A 193 -27.20 -8.17 -4.46
N LEU A 194 -26.93 -7.30 -5.43
CA LEU A 194 -25.60 -7.10 -5.98
C LEU A 194 -24.63 -6.59 -4.91
N GLU A 195 -25.06 -5.66 -4.05
CA GLU A 195 -24.27 -5.15 -2.94
C GLU A 195 -23.92 -6.26 -1.95
N ARG A 196 -24.90 -7.08 -1.54
CA ARG A 196 -24.68 -8.25 -0.66
C ARG A 196 -23.67 -9.24 -1.23
N LEU A 197 -23.65 -9.41 -2.55
CA LEU A 197 -22.74 -10.34 -3.24
C LEU A 197 -21.44 -9.69 -3.74
N SER A 198 -21.32 -8.36 -3.64
CA SER A 198 -20.25 -7.57 -4.26
C SER A 198 -18.87 -8.03 -3.84
N SER A 199 -18.64 -8.23 -2.54
CA SER A 199 -17.35 -8.68 -2.00
C SER A 199 -16.94 -10.04 -2.58
N THR A 200 -17.87 -11.00 -2.61
CA THR A 200 -17.62 -12.34 -3.16
C THR A 200 -17.36 -12.27 -4.66
N MET A 201 -18.17 -11.52 -5.41
CA MET A 201 -18.01 -11.35 -6.85
C MET A 201 -16.69 -10.67 -7.20
N ARG A 202 -16.28 -9.65 -6.44
CA ARG A 202 -14.99 -8.97 -6.59
C ARG A 202 -13.83 -9.94 -6.34
N LEU A 203 -13.92 -10.79 -5.31
CA LEU A 203 -12.91 -11.84 -5.06
C LEU A 203 -12.85 -12.85 -6.20
N THR A 204 -14.00 -13.30 -6.71
CA THR A 204 -14.07 -14.22 -7.86
C THR A 204 -13.50 -13.56 -9.12
N ALA A 205 -13.84 -12.30 -9.40
CA ALA A 205 -13.29 -11.56 -10.54
C ALA A 205 -11.78 -11.39 -10.40
N ALA A 206 -11.29 -11.00 -9.22
CA ALA A 206 -9.87 -10.87 -8.96
C ALA A 206 -9.12 -12.20 -9.11
N ARG A 207 -9.75 -13.31 -8.71
CA ARG A 207 -9.23 -14.65 -8.90
C ARG A 207 -9.18 -15.00 -10.39
N ILE A 208 -10.28 -14.93 -11.12
CA ILE A 208 -10.31 -15.30 -12.55
C ILE A 208 -9.36 -14.43 -13.40
N LEU A 209 -9.31 -13.12 -13.13
CA LEU A 209 -8.53 -12.17 -13.93
C LEU A 209 -7.03 -12.23 -13.62
N PHE A 210 -6.65 -12.61 -12.39
CA PHE A 210 -5.26 -12.45 -11.92
C PHE A 210 -4.66 -13.71 -11.27
N GLU A 211 -5.38 -14.82 -11.15
CA GLU A 211 -4.83 -16.09 -10.65
C GLU A 211 -3.79 -16.61 -11.68
N GLY A 212 -2.53 -16.66 -11.26
CA GLY A 212 -1.36 -16.90 -12.12
C GLY A 212 -0.40 -15.71 -12.25
N LEU A 213 -0.83 -14.51 -11.85
CA LEU A 213 0.05 -13.34 -11.71
C LEU A 213 0.63 -13.29 -10.30
N SER A 214 1.55 -14.22 -10.01
CA SER A 214 2.42 -14.14 -8.84
C SER A 214 3.40 -12.98 -9.05
N TYR A 215 3.48 -12.05 -8.11
CA TYR A 215 4.59 -11.09 -7.99
C TYR A 215 5.56 -11.56 -6.91
#